data_AF-A0AAV4BNL1-F1
#
_entry.id   AF-A0AAV4BNL1-F1
#
_cell.length_a   1.000
_cell.length_b   1.000
_cell.length_c   1.000
_cell.angle_alpha   90.00
_cell.angle_beta   90.00
_cell.angle_gamma   90.00
#
_symmetry.space_group_name_H-M   'P 1'
#
loop_
_entity.id
_entity.type
_entity.pdbx_description
1 polymer ?
#
loop_
_entity_poly.entity_id
_entity_poly.type
_entity_poly.pdbx_seq_one_letter_code
_entity_poly.pdbx_strand_id
1 'polypeptide(L)'
;MDLMRRYRYNTIKQNVIAFYKDTFTRMKSVLTNRTMRLRTKINNMKAYIWSILLLGCECWMLTKDLERRLEAAKMWYIRRIMRISWTEKKSNEEMMEMVEYKRSLHKTTRKRQLQFFGT
;
A
#
# COMPACT_ATOMS: atom_id res chain seq x y z
N MET A 1 -23.91 20.60 12.25
CA MET A 1 -22.99 19.46 12.54
C MET A 1 -22.27 18.89 11.31
N ASP A 2 -22.79 19.06 10.09
CA ASP A 2 -22.24 18.38 8.89
C ASP A 2 -20.92 18.98 8.36
N LEU A 3 -20.72 20.29 8.54
CA LEU A 3 -19.49 21.01 8.13
C LEU A 3 -18.25 20.58 8.93
N MET A 4 -18.39 20.34 10.24
CA MET A 4 -17.27 19.91 11.11
C MET A 4 -16.81 18.48 10.80
N ARG A 5 -17.75 17.58 10.41
CA ARG A 5 -17.40 16.24 9.92
C ARG A 5 -16.67 16.29 8.58
N ARG A 6 -17.12 17.12 7.63
CA ARG A 6 -16.44 17.32 6.34
C ARG A 6 -15.05 17.93 6.49
N TYR A 7 -14.89 18.91 7.36
CA TYR A 7 -13.59 19.52 7.63
C TYR A 7 -12.61 18.49 8.20
N ARG A 8 -13.02 17.73 9.22
CA ARG A 8 -12.21 16.68 9.82
C ARG A 8 -11.83 15.59 8.81
N TYR A 9 -12.77 15.16 7.96
CA TYR A 9 -12.49 14.21 6.87
C TYR A 9 -11.42 14.73 5.89
N ASN A 10 -11.55 15.99 5.45
CA ASN A 10 -10.59 16.59 4.52
C ASN A 10 -9.19 16.71 5.14
N THR A 11 -9.08 17.11 6.40
CA THR A 11 -7.80 17.19 7.12
C THR A 11 -7.13 15.82 7.22
N ILE A 12 -7.88 14.79 7.61
CA ILE A 12 -7.38 13.41 7.71
C ILE A 12 -6.93 12.90 6.33
N LYS A 13 -7.71 13.17 5.29
CA LYS A 13 -7.37 12.83 3.91
C LYS A 13 -6.05 13.47 3.46
N GLN A 14 -5.82 14.74 3.78
CA GLN A 14 -4.57 15.42 3.46
C GLN A 14 -3.38 14.84 4.23
N ASN A 15 -3.55 14.52 5.51
CA ASN A 15 -2.49 13.94 6.33
C ASN A 15 -2.05 12.56 5.83
N VAL A 16 -3.00 11.71 5.40
CA VAL A 16 -2.68 10.40 4.80
C VAL A 16 -1.93 10.56 3.47
N ILE A 17 -2.34 11.52 2.63
CA ILE A 17 -1.64 11.81 1.38
C ILE A 17 -0.22 12.33 1.65
N ALA A 18 -0.04 13.18 2.67
CA ALA A 18 1.26 13.67 3.08
C ALA A 18 2.16 12.54 3.59
N PHE A 19 1.62 11.67 4.45
CA PHE A 19 2.32 10.47 4.93
C PHE A 19 2.74 9.56 3.78
N TYR A 20 1.85 9.31 2.82
CA TYR A 20 2.16 8.54 1.61
C TYR A 20 3.31 9.15 0.81
N LYS A 21 3.32 10.48 0.63
CA LYS A 21 4.39 11.18 -0.11
C LYS A 21 5.74 11.11 0.62
N ASP A 22 5.74 11.31 1.94
CA ASP A 22 6.96 11.28 2.75
C ASP A 22 7.59 9.89 2.75
N THR A 23 6.79 8.88 3.09
CA THR A 23 7.20 7.47 3.06
C THR A 23 7.67 7.04 1.67
N PHE A 24 7.00 7.46 0.59
CA PHE A 24 7.46 7.20 -0.77
C PHE A 24 8.83 7.81 -1.07
N THR A 25 9.07 9.03 -0.60
CA THR A 25 10.36 9.72 -0.77
C THR A 25 11.47 8.98 -0.04
N ARG A 26 11.23 8.53 1.20
CA ARG A 26 12.16 7.70 1.97
C ARG A 26 12.40 6.33 1.31
N MET A 27 11.37 5.75 0.72
CA MET A 27 11.43 4.43 0.10
C MET A 27 12.12 4.46 -1.28
N LYS A 28 12.15 5.62 -1.95
CA LYS A 28 12.85 5.80 -3.24
C LYS A 28 14.35 5.48 -3.14
N SER A 29 15.00 5.83 -2.03
CA SER A 29 16.41 5.50 -1.81
C SER A 29 16.62 3.99 -1.63
N VAL A 30 15.74 3.33 -0.86
CA VAL A 30 15.73 1.87 -0.63
C VAL A 30 15.52 1.10 -1.94
N LEU A 31 14.62 1.58 -2.81
CA LEU A 31 14.37 0.99 -4.12
C LEU A 31 15.59 1.08 -5.04
N THR A 32 16.24 2.24 -5.07
CA THR A 32 17.39 2.54 -5.94
C THR A 32 18.65 1.78 -5.53
N ASN A 33 18.79 1.45 -4.24
CA ASN A 33 19.99 0.81 -3.72
C ASN A 33 20.21 -0.60 -4.32
N ARG A 34 21.35 -0.82 -5.00
CA ARG A 34 21.70 -2.11 -5.64
C ARG A 34 22.28 -3.13 -4.67
N THR A 35 22.85 -2.72 -3.54
CA THR A 35 23.51 -3.61 -2.57
C THR A 35 22.53 -4.30 -1.62
N MET A 36 21.30 -3.76 -1.50
CA MET A 36 20.26 -4.33 -0.64
C MET A 36 19.65 -5.60 -1.23
N ARG A 37 19.54 -6.64 -0.39
CA ARG A 37 18.88 -7.92 -0.72
C ARG A 37 17.41 -7.70 -1.12
N LEU A 38 16.96 -8.46 -2.11
CA LEU A 38 15.58 -8.49 -2.62
C LEU A 38 14.55 -8.69 -1.49
N ARG A 39 14.80 -9.65 -0.59
CA ARG A 39 13.93 -9.96 0.55
C ARG A 39 13.70 -8.76 1.48
N THR A 40 14.74 -7.96 1.73
CA THR A 40 14.63 -6.76 2.58
C THR A 40 13.77 -5.69 1.93
N LYS A 41 13.91 -5.50 0.61
CA LYS A 41 13.06 -4.55 -0.15
C LYS A 41 11.60 -4.98 -0.15
N ILE A 42 11.34 -6.28 -0.28
CA ILE A 42 9.99 -6.86 -0.20
C ILE A 42 9.41 -6.65 1.21
N ASN A 43 10.16 -6.96 2.27
CA ASN A 43 9.68 -6.74 3.64
C ASN A 43 9.38 -5.27 3.93
N ASN A 44 10.21 -4.36 3.42
CA ASN A 44 9.97 -2.91 3.54
C ASN A 44 8.66 -2.49 2.83
N MET A 45 8.40 -3.01 1.63
CA MET A 45 7.11 -2.82 0.94
C MET A 45 5.94 -3.30 1.79
N LYS A 46 6.04 -4.51 2.36
CA LYS A 46 4.98 -5.09 3.18
C LYS A 46 4.69 -4.17 4.37
N ALA A 47 5.73 -3.73 5.08
CA ALA A 47 5.60 -2.81 6.20
C ALA A 47 4.89 -1.51 5.79
N TYR A 48 5.29 -0.92 4.66
CA TYR A 48 4.68 0.29 4.13
C TYR A 48 3.17 0.14 3.82
N ILE A 49 2.80 -0.93 3.09
CA ILE A 49 1.40 -1.18 2.77
C ILE A 49 0.59 -1.43 4.05
N TRP A 50 1.15 -2.17 5.02
CA TRP A 50 0.51 -2.39 6.32
C TRP A 50 0.27 -1.09 7.08
N SER A 51 1.22 -0.15 7.10
CA SER A 51 1.05 1.15 7.74
C SER A 51 -0.10 1.95 7.13
N ILE A 52 -0.22 1.98 5.80
CA ILE A 52 -1.32 2.71 5.15
C ILE A 52 -2.67 2.04 5.41
N LEU A 53 -2.73 0.72 5.37
CA LEU A 53 -3.97 0.00 5.66
C LEU A 53 -4.42 0.22 7.10
N LEU A 54 -3.49 0.24 8.05
CA LEU A 54 -3.78 0.52 9.45
C LEU A 54 -4.37 1.92 9.62
N LEU A 55 -3.70 2.94 9.07
CA LEU A 55 -4.20 4.33 9.07
C LEU A 55 -5.56 4.46 8.37
N GLY A 56 -5.75 3.71 7.28
CA GLY A 56 -7.01 3.65 6.54
C GLY A 56 -8.16 3.02 7.34
N CYS A 57 -7.87 2.02 8.19
CA CYS A 57 -8.83 1.43 9.13
C CYS A 57 -9.18 2.43 10.24
N GLU A 58 -8.18 3.02 10.90
CA GLU A 58 -8.38 3.98 12.01
C GLU A 58 -9.21 5.19 11.58
N CYS A 59 -9.00 5.65 10.35
CA CYS A 59 -9.67 6.82 9.80
C CYS A 59 -10.93 6.48 8.99
N TRP A 60 -11.33 5.20 8.90
CA TRP A 60 -12.44 4.72 8.07
C TRP A 60 -12.37 5.14 6.60
N MET A 61 -11.17 5.44 6.10
CA MET A 61 -10.94 5.97 4.75
C MET A 61 -10.59 4.90 3.71
N LEU A 62 -10.72 3.62 4.08
CA LEU A 62 -10.59 2.49 3.16
C LEU A 62 -11.75 2.47 2.17
N THR A 63 -11.61 3.32 1.16
CA THR A 63 -12.46 3.38 -0.02
C THR A 63 -11.89 2.46 -1.10
N LYS A 64 -12.77 1.97 -2.00
CA LYS A 64 -12.34 1.20 -3.17
C LYS A 64 -11.29 1.93 -4.02
N ASP A 65 -11.27 3.27 -3.99
CA ASP A 65 -10.27 4.07 -4.69
C ASP A 65 -8.87 3.94 -4.04
N LEU A 66 -8.80 4.02 -2.70
CA LEU A 66 -7.54 3.83 -1.97
C LEU A 66 -7.01 2.41 -2.16
N GLU A 67 -7.89 1.41 -2.14
CA GLU A 67 -7.57 0.01 -2.45
C GLU A 67 -6.93 -0.14 -3.84
N ARG A 68 -7.56 0.42 -4.88
CA ARG A 68 -7.02 0.40 -6.25
C ARG A 68 -5.66 1.10 -6.36
N ARG A 69 -5.50 2.24 -5.71
CA ARG A 69 -4.22 2.98 -5.68
C ARG A 69 -3.12 2.17 -4.99
N LEU A 70 -3.45 1.48 -3.90
CA LEU A 70 -2.51 0.59 -3.19
C LEU A 70 -2.12 -0.62 -4.03
N GLU A 71 -3.06 -1.24 -4.75
CA GLU A 71 -2.74 -2.34 -5.67
C GLU A 71 -1.82 -1.89 -6.81
N ALA A 72 -2.09 -0.73 -7.41
CA ALA A 72 -1.24 -0.14 -8.44
C ALA A 72 0.16 0.21 -7.90
N ALA A 73 0.25 0.82 -6.72
CA ALA A 73 1.52 1.14 -6.07
C ALA A 73 2.34 -0.11 -5.75
N LYS A 74 1.68 -1.18 -5.28
CA LYS A 74 2.30 -2.50 -5.04
C LYS A 74 2.88 -3.08 -6.33
N MET A 75 2.11 -3.07 -7.43
CA MET A 75 2.59 -3.57 -8.74
C MET A 75 3.79 -2.77 -9.24
N TRP A 76 3.71 -1.44 -9.14
CA TRP A 76 4.83 -0.56 -9.49
C TRP A 76 6.09 -0.87 -8.67
N TYR A 77 5.94 -1.07 -7.36
CA TYR A 77 7.05 -1.39 -6.47
C TYR A 77 7.70 -2.74 -6.83
N ILE A 78 6.89 -3.79 -7.04
CA ILE A 78 7.38 -5.12 -7.44
C ILE A 78 8.16 -5.05 -8.76
N ARG A 79 7.62 -4.38 -9.78
CA ARG A 79 8.31 -4.18 -11.07
C ARG A 79 9.65 -3.47 -10.88
N ARG A 80 9.69 -2.45 -10.02
CA ARG A 80 10.89 -1.67 -9.73
C ARG A 80 11.96 -2.50 -9.01
N ILE A 81 11.58 -3.33 -8.03
CA ILE A 81 12.54 -4.19 -7.34
C ILE A 81 13.07 -5.29 -8.27
N MET A 82 12.17 -5.98 -8.98
CA MET A 82 12.52 -7.09 -9.87
C MET A 82 13.22 -6.62 -11.15
N ARG A 83 13.25 -5.30 -11.40
CA ARG A 83 13.80 -4.67 -12.61
C ARG A 83 13.20 -5.22 -13.91
N ILE A 84 11.96 -5.71 -13.84
CA ILE A 84 11.24 -6.23 -14.98
C ILE A 84 10.96 -5.05 -15.91
N SER A 85 11.44 -5.16 -17.16
CA SER A 85 11.13 -4.15 -18.16
C SER A 85 9.63 -4.20 -18.49
N TRP A 86 9.07 -3.08 -18.93
CA TRP A 86 7.69 -3.10 -19.43
C TRP A 86 7.55 -3.99 -20.70
N THR A 87 8.66 -4.20 -21.42
CA THR A 87 8.72 -5.03 -22.64
C THR A 87 8.58 -6.53 -22.37
N GLU A 88 8.90 -7.01 -21.16
CA GLU A 88 8.76 -8.43 -20.80
C GLU A 88 7.30 -8.93 -20.72
N LYS A 89 6.29 -8.04 -20.86
CA LYS A 89 4.84 -8.35 -20.89
C LYS A 89 4.34 -9.35 -19.83
N LYS A 90 5.03 -9.48 -18.69
CA LYS A 90 4.61 -10.38 -17.61
C LYS A 90 3.30 -9.92 -16.97
N SER A 91 2.43 -10.90 -16.71
CA SER A 91 1.13 -10.69 -16.06
C SER A 91 1.31 -10.23 -14.61
N ASN A 92 0.31 -9.54 -14.05
CA ASN A 92 0.36 -9.09 -12.67
C ASN A 92 0.30 -10.27 -11.68
N GLU A 93 -0.38 -11.34 -12.08
CA GLU A 93 -0.50 -12.60 -11.35
C GLU A 93 0.85 -13.29 -11.19
N GLU A 94 1.61 -13.47 -12.27
CA GLU A 94 2.97 -14.05 -12.23
C GLU A 94 3.92 -13.22 -11.36
N MET A 95 3.79 -11.88 -11.40
CA MET A 95 4.59 -11.01 -10.55
C MET A 95 4.26 -11.16 -9.06
N MET A 96 2.99 -11.40 -8.72
CA MET A 96 2.59 -11.64 -7.33
C MET A 96 3.05 -13.00 -6.83
N GLU A 97 3.06 -14.01 -7.69
CA GLU A 97 3.56 -15.34 -7.40
C GLU A 97 5.08 -15.33 -7.14
N MET A 98 5.84 -14.61 -7.97
CA MET A 98 7.29 -14.44 -7.79
C MET A 98 7.69 -13.78 -6.46
N VAL A 99 6.83 -12.93 -5.89
CA VAL A 99 7.11 -12.23 -4.63
C VAL A 99 6.55 -13.02 -3.42
N GLU A 100 5.97 -14.21 -3.67
CA GLU A 100 5.19 -15.01 -2.71
C GLU A 100 4.18 -14.18 -1.92
N TYR A 101 3.72 -13.08 -2.52
CA TYR A 101 2.85 -12.14 -1.84
C TYR A 101 1.42 -12.44 -2.23
N LYS A 102 0.91 -13.55 -1.69
CA LYS A 102 -0.49 -13.93 -1.84
C LYS A 102 -1.39 -12.75 -1.47
N ARG A 103 -2.51 -12.66 -2.20
CA ARG A 103 -3.65 -11.71 -2.14
C ARG A 103 -4.33 -11.64 -0.76
N SER A 104 -3.53 -11.52 0.30
CA SER A 104 -3.89 -11.57 1.71
C SER A 104 -4.32 -10.20 2.22
N LEU A 105 -3.74 -9.12 1.70
CA LEU A 105 -3.99 -7.75 2.16
C LEU A 105 -5.48 -7.37 2.18
N HIS A 106 -6.23 -7.62 1.09
CA HIS A 106 -7.67 -7.33 1.07
C HIS A 106 -8.45 -8.19 2.04
N LYS A 107 -8.11 -9.50 2.15
CA LYS A 107 -8.77 -10.41 3.08
C LYS A 107 -8.52 -10.00 4.53
N THR A 108 -7.29 -9.64 4.89
CA THR A 108 -6.94 -9.25 6.26
C THR A 108 -7.51 -7.89 6.62
N THR A 109 -7.51 -6.93 5.69
CA THR A 109 -8.09 -5.59 5.92
C THR A 109 -9.59 -5.69 6.13
N ARG A 110 -10.29 -6.42 5.25
CA ARG A 110 -11.74 -6.64 5.39
C ARG A 110 -12.08 -7.42 6.65
N LYS A 111 -11.28 -8.42 7.02
CA LYS A 111 -11.41 -9.15 8.30
C LYS A 111 -11.27 -8.21 9.50
N ARG A 112 -10.28 -7.31 9.50
CA ARG A 112 -10.09 -6.33 10.60
C ARG A 112 -11.23 -5.31 10.67
N GLN A 113 -11.71 -4.83 9.52
CA GLN A 113 -12.90 -3.97 9.49
C GLN A 113 -14.11 -4.69 10.08
N LEU A 114 -14.36 -5.94 9.67
CA LEU A 114 -15.47 -6.75 10.19
C LEU A 114 -15.32 -7.04 11.69
N GLN A 115 -14.09 -7.28 12.19
CA GLN A 115 -13.82 -7.42 13.63
C GLN A 115 -14.09 -6.13 14.40
N PHE A 116 -13.88 -4.96 13.81
CA PHE A 116 -14.22 -3.70 14.46
C PHE A 116 -15.73 -3.46 14.49
N PHE A 117 -16.45 -3.85 13.42
CA PHE A 117 -17.90 -3.73 13.35
C PHE A 117 -18.66 -4.81 14.14
N GLY A 118 -18.00 -5.90 14.52
CA GLY A 118 -18.58 -7.01 15.28
C GLY A 118 -18.22 -6.95 16.77
N THR A 119 -19.17 -6.47 17.57
CA THR A 119 -19.53 -7.07 18.87
C THR A 119 -19.65 -8.58 18.80
#